data_AF-A0A077Z2N4-F1
#
_entry.id   AF-A0A077Z2N4-F1
#
_cell.length_a   1.000
_cell.length_b   1.000
_cell.length_c   1.000
_cell.angle_alpha   90.00
_cell.angle_beta   90.00
_cell.angle_gamma   90.00
#
_symmetry.space_group_name_H-M   'P 1'
#
loop_
_entity.id
_entity.type
_entity.pdbx_description
1 polymer ?
#
loop_
_entity_poly.entity_id
_entity_poly.type
_entity_poly.pdbx_seq_one_letter_code
_entity_poly.pdbx_strand_id
1 'polypeptide(L)'
;MANAQVSCPKDSSPLEFGGYSDKYKCVSFVPKGKIPKCGRLLHECLEQFCTTEFSGGHLMNWDPNDLADIPKADVVYDKFMERYRILNAKILLNRARFDERRRGQRHSWTTFDCMNFQTFCGLGCPSVEHCSWYTTDLKWTFGRWHNYYFISDFLGDLTAKEDQRHLTWVKLPACRNLVLYRNPAASPKIQGLYECKKEEFDYFACQHKKYKACKMEEKKECHYSEKHNECRLWKYTIIDPPSKYGLPCKKQKEEKCECPCSGTPEEWTQWSATCGVMIRSRMKPKNPERVDCKQHPGACCTEEDVVDGEDCKNYVAGTNINLRISNCVNGTKGVDANDHLKCVCDPGFTGTLCDTGRDYVKLVSWYLSSPFH
;
A
#
# COMPACT_ATOMS: atom_id res chain seq x y z
N MET A 1 -0.70 25.31 5.34
CA MET A 1 -0.47 23.90 5.74
C MET A 1 -1.41 23.05 4.90
N ALA A 2 -0.89 22.23 3.98
CA ALA A 2 -1.76 21.35 3.19
C ALA A 2 -2.48 20.40 4.15
N ASN A 3 -3.81 20.48 4.17
CA ASN A 3 -4.64 19.61 5.00
C ASN A 3 -4.30 18.18 4.60
N ALA A 4 -3.61 17.43 5.48
CA ALA A 4 -3.30 16.04 5.22
C ALA A 4 -4.62 15.33 4.95
N GLN A 5 -4.78 14.77 3.75
CA GLN A 5 -5.98 14.03 3.42
C GLN A 5 -6.06 12.84 4.37
N VAL A 6 -7.20 12.74 5.05
CA VAL A 6 -7.51 11.65 5.97
C VAL A 6 -8.79 10.99 5.51
N SER A 7 -8.90 9.68 5.72
CA SER A 7 -10.07 8.89 5.34
C SER A 7 -10.57 8.02 6.48
N CYS A 8 -11.83 7.60 6.36
CA CYS A 8 -12.46 6.58 7.17
C CYS A 8 -12.76 5.33 6.31
N PRO A 9 -12.91 4.13 6.91
CA PRO A 9 -13.30 2.91 6.21
C PRO A 9 -14.56 3.08 5.38
N LYS A 10 -15.55 3.85 5.88
CA LYS A 10 -16.78 4.17 5.13
C LYS A 10 -16.51 4.83 3.77
N ASP A 11 -15.38 5.55 3.62
CA ASP A 11 -15.03 6.28 2.39
C ASP A 11 -14.38 5.35 1.35
N SER A 12 -13.73 4.27 1.80
CA SER A 12 -12.97 3.35 0.94
C SER A 12 -13.67 2.01 0.70
N SER A 13 -14.52 1.57 1.63
CA SER A 13 -15.30 0.33 1.54
C SER A 13 -16.72 0.53 2.08
N PRO A 14 -17.56 1.36 1.42
CA PRO A 14 -18.93 1.65 1.89
C PRO A 14 -19.80 0.39 2.06
N LEU A 15 -19.44 -0.70 1.37
CA LEU A 15 -20.17 -1.96 1.37
C LEU A 15 -19.77 -2.90 2.50
N GLU A 16 -18.54 -2.81 3.03
CA GLU A 16 -18.13 -3.66 4.16
C GLU A 16 -18.45 -3.01 5.50
N PHE A 17 -18.31 -1.69 5.57
CA PHE A 17 -18.54 -0.90 6.77
C PHE A 17 -19.33 0.36 6.44
N GLY A 18 -20.54 0.47 7.01
CA GLY A 18 -21.26 1.73 7.04
C GLY A 18 -20.66 2.68 8.08
N GLY A 19 -21.35 3.78 8.39
CA GLY A 19 -21.00 4.65 9.51
C GLY A 19 -20.97 6.13 9.14
N TYR A 20 -20.28 6.94 9.95
CA TYR A 20 -20.13 8.36 9.72
C TYR A 20 -18.76 8.84 10.19
N SER A 21 -18.45 10.10 9.90
CA SER A 21 -17.20 10.73 10.34
C SER A 21 -17.46 12.17 10.69
N ASP A 22 -16.85 12.67 11.75
CA ASP A 22 -16.84 14.11 12.06
C ASP A 22 -15.45 14.70 11.81
N LYS A 23 -15.15 15.88 12.33
CA LYS A 23 -13.83 16.53 12.17
C LYS A 23 -12.69 15.71 12.78
N TYR A 24 -12.93 14.96 13.86
CA TYR A 24 -11.91 14.37 14.71
C TYR A 24 -11.86 12.83 14.66
N LYS A 25 -12.99 12.16 14.42
CA LYS A 25 -13.13 10.71 14.52
C LYS A 25 -13.92 10.10 13.37
N CYS A 26 -13.73 8.80 13.20
CA CYS A 26 -14.56 7.94 12.37
C CYS A 26 -15.42 7.05 13.28
N VAL A 27 -16.64 6.75 12.85
CA VAL A 27 -17.46 5.69 13.42
C VAL A 27 -17.79 4.72 12.29
N SER A 28 -17.39 3.46 12.44
CA SER A 28 -17.64 2.40 11.47
C SER A 28 -18.71 1.45 12.01
N PHE A 29 -19.78 1.24 11.23
CA PHE A 29 -20.84 0.28 11.55
C PHE A 29 -20.49 -1.09 10.98
N VAL A 30 -20.27 -2.04 11.87
CA VAL A 30 -19.85 -3.39 11.56
C VAL A 30 -21.07 -4.32 11.64
N PRO A 31 -21.40 -5.07 10.57
CA PRO A 31 -22.57 -5.94 10.58
C PRO A 31 -22.39 -7.07 11.58
N LYS A 32 -23.49 -7.49 12.22
CA LYS A 32 -23.50 -8.58 13.19
C LYS A 32 -22.88 -9.88 12.66
N GLY A 33 -22.98 -10.15 11.36
CA GLY A 33 -22.36 -11.33 10.74
C GLY A 33 -20.82 -11.37 10.77
N LYS A 34 -20.16 -10.25 11.07
CA LYS A 34 -18.69 -10.17 11.24
C LYS A 34 -18.25 -10.38 12.69
N ILE A 35 -19.18 -10.58 13.62
CA ILE A 35 -18.87 -10.81 15.02
C ILE A 35 -18.07 -12.11 15.17
N PRO A 36 -16.90 -12.08 15.84
CA PRO A 36 -16.22 -13.31 16.26
C PRO A 36 -17.17 -14.18 17.09
N LYS A 37 -16.92 -15.48 17.27
CA LYS A 37 -17.75 -16.30 18.17
C LYS A 37 -17.53 -15.87 19.63
N CYS A 38 -18.24 -14.82 20.04
CA CYS A 38 -18.17 -14.24 21.36
C CYS A 38 -19.00 -15.12 22.31
N GLY A 39 -18.38 -15.64 23.36
CA GLY A 39 -19.08 -16.41 24.38
C GLY A 39 -19.94 -15.53 25.29
N ARG A 40 -19.82 -15.72 26.61
CA ARG A 40 -20.61 -14.95 27.59
C ARG A 40 -20.29 -13.45 27.62
N LEU A 41 -19.13 -13.04 27.13
CA LEU A 41 -18.60 -11.68 27.23
C LEU A 41 -18.64 -10.98 25.87
N LEU A 42 -19.86 -10.77 25.36
CA LEU A 42 -20.08 -10.11 24.07
C LEU A 42 -19.37 -8.75 24.00
N HIS A 43 -19.49 -7.91 25.03
CA HIS A 43 -18.95 -6.55 25.04
C HIS A 43 -17.42 -6.50 24.97
N GLU A 44 -16.73 -7.36 25.72
CA GLU A 44 -15.26 -7.47 25.67
C GLU A 44 -14.78 -7.96 24.30
N CYS A 45 -15.49 -8.94 23.74
CA CYS A 45 -15.17 -9.49 22.42
C CYS A 45 -15.34 -8.46 21.30
N LEU A 46 -16.40 -7.64 21.35
CA LEU A 46 -16.62 -6.56 20.38
C LEU A 46 -15.63 -5.40 20.58
N GLU A 47 -15.27 -5.06 21.81
CA GLU A 47 -14.20 -4.10 22.10
C GLU A 47 -12.85 -4.58 21.54
N GLN A 48 -12.52 -5.87 21.72
CA GLN A 48 -11.32 -6.47 21.16
C GLN A 48 -11.33 -6.45 19.62
N PHE A 49 -12.49 -6.69 19.00
CA PHE A 49 -12.64 -6.53 17.56
C PHE A 49 -12.33 -5.10 17.13
N CYS A 50 -12.93 -4.09 17.78
CA CYS A 50 -12.72 -2.70 17.42
C CYS A 50 -11.25 -2.27 17.56
N THR A 51 -10.57 -2.68 18.63
CA THR A 51 -9.15 -2.36 18.89
C THR A 51 -8.20 -3.05 17.91
N THR A 52 -8.55 -4.24 17.43
CA THR A 52 -7.73 -5.02 16.49
C THR A 52 -7.93 -4.57 15.04
N GLU A 53 -9.18 -4.37 14.63
CA GLU A 53 -9.50 -4.02 13.24
C GLU A 53 -9.25 -2.55 12.93
N PHE A 54 -9.42 -1.66 13.93
CA PHE A 54 -9.27 -0.23 13.73
C PHE A 54 -8.22 0.38 14.65
N SER A 55 -7.36 1.24 14.09
CA SER A 55 -6.29 1.87 14.86
C SER A 55 -6.86 2.80 15.95
N GLY A 56 -6.64 2.42 17.21
CA GLY A 56 -7.22 3.09 18.38
C GLY A 56 -8.74 3.00 18.41
N GLY A 57 -9.29 1.90 17.88
CA GLY A 57 -10.72 1.65 17.84
C GLY A 57 -11.27 1.20 19.18
N HIS A 58 -12.49 1.65 19.51
CA HIS A 58 -13.23 1.31 20.72
C HIS A 58 -14.71 1.13 20.38
N LEU A 59 -15.42 0.34 21.17
CA LEU A 59 -16.86 0.14 21.01
C LEU A 59 -17.60 1.43 21.38
N MET A 60 -18.45 1.90 20.47
CA MET A 60 -19.10 3.21 20.56
C MET A 60 -20.41 3.15 21.35
N ASN A 61 -20.53 4.05 22.34
CA ASN A 61 -21.79 4.33 23.01
C ASN A 61 -22.28 5.74 22.67
N TRP A 62 -23.58 5.95 22.84
CA TRP A 62 -24.21 7.25 22.78
C TRP A 62 -25.03 7.46 24.05
N ASP A 63 -24.97 8.65 24.62
CA ASP A 63 -25.99 9.11 25.56
C ASP A 63 -27.09 9.86 24.79
N PRO A 64 -28.32 9.94 25.32
CA PRO A 64 -29.45 10.57 24.62
C PRO A 64 -29.18 12.00 24.15
N ASN A 65 -28.38 12.75 24.91
CA ASN A 65 -28.02 14.13 24.60
C ASN A 65 -27.09 14.24 23.37
N ASP A 66 -26.34 13.19 23.05
CA ASP A 66 -25.39 13.15 21.93
C ASP A 66 -26.05 12.71 20.61
N LEU A 67 -27.31 12.25 20.66
CA LEU A 67 -27.99 11.69 19.49
C LEU A 67 -28.23 12.72 18.38
N ALA A 68 -28.35 13.99 18.75
CA ALA A 68 -28.53 15.10 17.81
C ALA A 68 -27.27 15.33 16.95
N ASP A 69 -26.09 14.94 17.43
CA ASP A 69 -24.81 15.15 16.75
C ASP A 69 -24.50 14.06 15.73
N ILE A 70 -25.31 13.00 15.65
CA ILE A 70 -25.15 11.95 14.64
C ILE A 70 -25.47 12.55 13.26
N PRO A 71 -24.49 12.64 12.33
CA PRO A 71 -24.72 13.25 11.03
C PRO A 71 -25.72 12.42 10.21
N LYS A 72 -26.95 12.91 10.08
CA LYS A 72 -28.03 12.18 9.38
C LYS A 72 -27.74 11.89 7.90
N ALA A 73 -26.97 12.76 7.24
CA ALA A 73 -26.69 12.69 5.81
C ALA A 73 -25.59 11.67 5.44
N ASP A 74 -24.76 11.27 6.39
CA ASP A 74 -23.55 10.48 6.13
C ASP A 74 -23.72 8.98 6.33
N VAL A 75 -24.85 8.56 6.91
CA VAL A 75 -25.10 7.14 7.18
C VAL A 75 -25.51 6.45 5.88
N VAL A 76 -24.67 5.52 5.42
CA VAL A 76 -24.99 4.66 4.27
C VAL A 76 -26.04 3.64 4.70
N TYR A 77 -27.23 3.73 4.12
CA TYR A 77 -28.34 2.83 4.38
C TYR A 77 -28.41 1.73 3.30
N ASP A 78 -28.59 0.48 3.72
CA ASP A 78 -29.20 -0.57 2.88
C ASP A 78 -30.60 -0.12 2.40
N LYS A 79 -30.90 -0.37 1.13
CA LYS A 79 -32.16 0.02 0.50
C LYS A 79 -33.37 -0.76 1.02
N PHE A 80 -33.18 -1.88 1.72
CA PHE A 80 -34.28 -2.76 2.15
C PHE A 80 -34.70 -2.58 3.61
N MET A 81 -33.93 -1.89 4.45
CA MET A 81 -34.28 -1.68 5.85
C MET A 81 -34.79 -0.25 6.10
N GLU A 82 -35.94 -0.15 6.79
CA GLU A 82 -36.50 1.14 7.22
C GLU A 82 -35.80 1.70 8.46
N ARG A 83 -35.21 0.82 9.28
CA ARG A 83 -34.49 1.16 10.50
C ARG A 83 -33.38 0.16 10.76
N TYR A 84 -32.35 0.62 11.47
CA TYR A 84 -31.17 -0.15 11.85
C TYR A 84 -31.06 -0.16 13.36
N ARG A 85 -30.90 -1.35 13.95
CA ARG A 85 -30.55 -1.50 15.36
C ARG A 85 -29.05 -1.62 15.49
N ILE A 86 -28.43 -0.59 16.03
CA ILE A 86 -27.01 -0.57 16.34
C ILE A 86 -26.86 -0.84 17.83
N LEU A 87 -26.04 -1.81 18.21
CA LEU A 87 -25.71 -2.04 19.63
C LEU A 87 -25.14 -0.76 20.23
N ASN A 88 -25.77 -0.24 21.29
CA ASN A 88 -25.18 0.83 22.08
C ASN A 88 -24.23 0.22 23.11
N ALA A 89 -22.95 0.61 23.06
CA ALA A 89 -21.91 -0.01 23.89
C ALA A 89 -22.06 0.24 25.39
N LYS A 90 -22.98 1.14 25.82
CA LYS A 90 -23.30 1.35 27.24
C LYS A 90 -24.13 0.19 27.77
N ILE A 91 -23.43 -0.83 28.28
CA ILE A 91 -24.01 -2.12 28.66
C ILE A 91 -24.13 -2.20 30.17
N LEU A 92 -25.28 -2.67 30.67
CA LEU A 92 -25.51 -2.84 32.10
C LEU A 92 -24.91 -4.18 32.54
N LEU A 93 -23.86 -4.16 33.36
CA LEU A 93 -23.10 -5.35 33.77
C LEU A 93 -23.63 -5.99 35.06
N ASN A 94 -23.85 -5.16 36.07
CA ASN A 94 -24.32 -5.59 37.38
C ASN A 94 -25.32 -4.56 37.92
N ARG A 95 -26.16 -4.95 38.88
CA ARG A 95 -27.10 -4.06 39.56
C ARG A 95 -26.99 -4.21 41.08
N ALA A 96 -26.96 -3.08 41.76
CA ALA A 96 -27.06 -2.99 43.21
C ALA A 96 -28.37 -2.30 43.59
N ARG A 97 -29.15 -2.90 44.49
CA ARG A 97 -30.36 -2.31 45.04
C ARG A 97 -30.07 -1.70 46.39
N PHE A 98 -30.66 -0.54 46.66
CA PHE A 98 -30.53 0.15 47.93
C PHE A 98 -31.68 1.13 48.11
N ASP A 99 -31.92 1.50 49.36
CA ASP A 99 -32.86 2.56 49.69
C ASP A 99 -32.12 3.87 49.89
N GLU A 100 -32.64 4.95 49.30
CA GLU A 100 -32.06 6.27 49.50
C GLU A 100 -33.13 7.31 49.83
N ARG A 101 -32.85 8.13 50.85
CA ARG A 101 -33.73 9.22 51.24
C ARG A 101 -33.35 10.48 50.45
N ARG A 102 -34.19 10.87 49.49
CA ARG A 102 -34.00 12.07 48.67
C ARG A 102 -35.15 13.05 48.88
N ARG A 103 -34.92 14.33 48.54
CA ARG A 103 -36.01 15.33 48.55
C ARG A 103 -36.97 14.99 47.41
N GLY A 104 -38.16 14.59 47.80
CA GLY A 104 -39.33 14.32 46.98
C GLY A 104 -40.05 15.60 46.53
N GLN A 105 -41.26 15.41 46.01
CA GLN A 105 -42.16 16.53 45.71
C GLN A 105 -42.44 17.37 46.97
N ARG A 106 -42.59 18.68 46.79
CA ARG A 106 -42.78 19.67 47.86
C ARG A 106 -41.65 19.72 48.90
N HIS A 107 -40.43 19.33 48.50
CA HIS A 107 -39.25 19.30 49.37
C HIS A 107 -39.38 18.33 50.56
N SER A 108 -40.37 17.44 50.55
CA SER A 108 -40.53 16.41 51.58
C SER A 108 -39.48 15.32 51.41
N TRP A 109 -38.92 14.81 52.50
CA TRP A 109 -37.94 13.72 52.42
C TRP A 109 -38.65 12.39 52.21
N THR A 110 -38.37 11.73 51.08
CA THR A 110 -38.99 10.46 50.68
C THR A 110 -37.92 9.41 50.50
N THR A 111 -38.20 8.18 50.93
CA THR A 111 -37.34 7.01 50.69
C THR A 111 -37.65 6.40 49.32
N PHE A 112 -36.62 6.28 48.48
CA PHE A 112 -36.66 5.71 47.14
C PHE A 112 -36.08 4.30 47.13
N ASP A 113 -36.70 3.40 46.36
CA ASP A 113 -36.09 2.12 45.96
C ASP A 113 -35.23 2.38 44.73
N CYS A 114 -33.91 2.28 44.91
CA CYS A 114 -32.91 2.61 43.93
C CYS A 114 -32.20 1.37 43.38
N MET A 115 -31.91 1.42 42.09
CA MET A 115 -31.06 0.48 41.36
C MET A 115 -29.93 1.27 40.72
N ASN A 116 -28.69 0.99 41.12
CA ASN A 116 -27.50 1.45 40.42
C ASN A 116 -26.95 0.31 39.57
N PHE A 117 -26.71 0.60 38.30
CA PHE A 117 -26.13 -0.31 37.34
C PHE A 117 -24.68 0.08 37.05
N GLN A 118 -23.78 -0.88 37.29
CA GLN A 118 -22.42 -0.80 36.76
C GLN A 118 -22.49 -0.92 35.24
N THR A 119 -21.79 -0.04 34.54
CA THR A 119 -21.81 0.05 33.08
C THR A 119 -20.45 -0.33 32.49
N PHE A 120 -20.48 -0.94 31.31
CA PHE A 120 -19.33 -1.04 30.41
C PHE A 120 -19.46 0.01 29.31
N CYS A 121 -18.37 0.69 28.97
CA CYS A 121 -18.20 1.53 27.78
C CYS A 121 -16.72 1.50 27.35
N GLY A 122 -16.43 1.48 26.05
CA GLY A 122 -15.05 1.35 25.55
C GLY A 122 -14.10 2.46 26.03
N LEU A 123 -14.59 3.69 26.16
CA LEU A 123 -13.82 4.85 26.70
C LEU A 123 -14.22 5.25 28.13
N GLY A 124 -14.95 4.37 28.83
CA GLY A 124 -15.56 4.67 30.13
C GLY A 124 -16.84 5.50 30.03
N CYS A 125 -17.73 5.33 30.99
CA CYS A 125 -18.98 6.09 31.12
C CYS A 125 -19.49 6.03 32.56
N PRO A 126 -20.34 6.98 32.98
CA PRO A 126 -20.91 6.95 34.33
C PRO A 126 -21.83 5.74 34.53
N SER A 127 -21.98 5.34 35.79
CA SER A 127 -23.01 4.38 36.20
C SER A 127 -24.40 4.90 35.86
N VAL A 128 -25.35 3.98 35.68
CA VAL A 128 -26.74 4.29 35.36
C VAL A 128 -27.58 4.03 36.60
N GLU A 129 -28.39 4.99 37.00
CA GLU A 129 -29.24 4.91 38.19
C GLU A 129 -30.72 4.99 37.81
N HIS A 130 -31.54 4.23 38.53
CA HIS A 130 -32.99 4.33 38.54
C HIS A 130 -33.48 4.23 39.98
N CYS A 131 -34.06 5.30 40.49
CA CYS A 131 -34.71 5.38 41.80
C CYS A 131 -36.19 5.64 41.62
N SER A 132 -37.04 4.73 42.10
CA SER A 132 -38.49 4.88 42.07
C SER A 132 -39.06 4.90 43.47
N TRP A 133 -40.14 5.65 43.67
CA TRP A 133 -40.86 5.55 44.92
C TRP A 133 -41.62 4.22 44.99
N TYR A 134 -41.43 3.47 46.08
CA TYR A 134 -41.93 2.11 46.30
C TYR A 134 -43.34 1.85 45.75
N THR A 135 -43.40 0.94 44.79
CA THR A 135 -44.59 0.50 44.09
C THR A 135 -45.24 -0.72 44.78
N THR A 136 -45.53 -0.63 46.08
CA THR A 136 -46.52 -1.59 46.63
C THR A 136 -47.80 -1.45 45.82
N ASP A 137 -48.39 -2.56 45.34
CA ASP A 137 -49.55 -2.51 44.43
C ASP A 137 -50.69 -1.66 45.00
N LEU A 138 -50.84 -1.64 46.32
CA LEU A 138 -51.76 -0.75 47.06
C LEU A 138 -51.50 0.74 46.84
N LYS A 139 -50.25 1.19 46.77
CA LYS A 139 -49.90 2.60 46.51
C LYS A 139 -50.01 2.99 45.05
N TRP A 140 -49.95 2.02 44.12
CA TRP A 140 -50.23 2.26 42.69
C TRP A 140 -51.68 2.68 42.45
N THR A 141 -52.62 2.14 43.22
CA THR A 141 -54.07 2.43 43.10
C THR A 141 -54.49 3.81 43.62
N PHE A 142 -53.74 4.42 44.54
CA PHE A 142 -54.16 5.65 45.23
C PHE A 142 -53.37 6.90 44.83
N GLY A 143 -52.59 6.86 43.75
CA GLY A 143 -51.58 7.88 43.52
C GLY A 143 -51.30 8.21 42.07
N ARG A 144 -51.69 9.42 41.63
CA ARG A 144 -51.14 10.13 40.44
C ARG A 144 -49.62 10.42 40.54
N TRP A 145 -48.88 9.66 41.35
CA TRP A 145 -47.47 9.85 41.68
C TRP A 145 -46.53 9.02 40.78
N HIS A 146 -47.04 8.47 39.67
CA HIS A 146 -46.29 7.65 38.70
C HIS A 146 -45.03 8.31 38.11
N ASN A 147 -44.87 9.62 38.33
CA ASN A 147 -43.80 10.41 37.72
C ASN A 147 -42.65 10.73 38.68
N TYR A 148 -42.65 10.20 39.92
CA TYR A 148 -41.61 10.55 40.88
C TYR A 148 -40.53 9.47 40.96
N TYR A 149 -39.58 9.58 40.03
CA TYR A 149 -38.37 8.79 39.98
C TYR A 149 -37.18 9.69 39.63
N PHE A 150 -35.99 9.28 40.05
CA PHE A 150 -34.73 9.78 39.52
C PHE A 150 -34.20 8.73 38.57
N ILE A 151 -34.06 9.07 37.30
CA ILE A 151 -33.59 8.12 36.28
C ILE A 151 -32.48 8.79 35.49
N SER A 152 -31.38 8.07 35.26
CA SER A 152 -30.36 8.54 34.32
C SER A 152 -30.97 8.66 32.93
N ASP A 153 -30.58 9.69 32.17
CA ASP A 153 -31.05 9.93 30.80
C ASP A 153 -31.02 8.67 29.93
N PHE A 154 -29.97 7.85 30.08
CA PHE A 154 -29.80 6.60 29.36
C PHE A 154 -30.96 5.60 29.54
N LEU A 155 -31.75 5.67 30.62
CA LEU A 155 -32.96 4.86 30.83
C LEU A 155 -34.24 5.71 30.76
N GLY A 156 -34.15 6.99 30.42
CA GLY A 156 -35.24 7.97 30.51
C GLY A 156 -36.48 7.64 29.68
N ASP A 157 -36.39 6.70 28.72
CA ASP A 157 -37.53 6.17 27.98
C ASP A 157 -38.29 5.04 28.71
N LEU A 158 -37.67 4.39 29.70
CA LEU A 158 -38.22 3.27 30.47
C LEU A 158 -39.07 3.73 31.65
N THR A 159 -40.05 4.59 31.39
CA THR A 159 -40.89 5.22 32.42
C THR A 159 -42.18 4.44 32.69
N ALA A 160 -42.58 3.57 31.76
CA ALA A 160 -43.76 2.73 31.93
C ALA A 160 -43.54 1.68 33.04
N LYS A 161 -44.62 1.33 33.75
CA LYS A 161 -44.58 0.35 34.87
C LYS A 161 -43.93 -0.98 34.45
N GLU A 162 -44.25 -1.44 33.26
CA GLU A 162 -43.77 -2.71 32.70
C GLU A 162 -42.27 -2.66 32.45
N ASP A 163 -41.76 -1.55 31.91
CA ASP A 163 -40.33 -1.33 31.66
C ASP A 163 -39.54 -1.18 32.97
N GLN A 164 -40.08 -0.44 33.94
CA GLN A 164 -39.48 -0.34 35.27
C GLN A 164 -39.42 -1.71 35.96
N ARG A 165 -40.49 -2.51 35.85
CA ARG A 165 -40.47 -3.91 36.29
C ARG A 165 -39.40 -4.68 35.53
N HIS A 166 -39.27 -4.51 34.21
CA HIS A 166 -38.25 -5.19 33.41
C HIS A 166 -36.82 -4.94 33.90
N LEU A 167 -36.47 -3.71 34.32
CA LEU A 167 -35.15 -3.41 34.92
C LEU A 167 -34.83 -4.30 36.14
N THR A 168 -35.84 -4.66 36.92
CA THR A 168 -35.68 -5.46 38.14
C THR A 168 -35.34 -6.92 37.88
N TRP A 169 -35.80 -7.50 36.76
CA TRP A 169 -35.70 -8.94 36.47
C TRP A 169 -34.91 -9.28 35.20
N VAL A 170 -34.54 -8.31 34.35
CA VAL A 170 -33.68 -8.54 33.18
C VAL A 170 -32.39 -9.25 33.61
N LYS A 171 -31.94 -10.25 32.85
CA LYS A 171 -30.66 -10.91 33.12
C LYS A 171 -29.52 -10.05 32.61
N LEU A 172 -28.46 -9.97 33.39
CA LEU A 172 -27.27 -9.18 33.07
C LEU A 172 -26.17 -10.10 32.49
N PRO A 173 -25.31 -9.60 31.58
CA PRO A 173 -25.28 -8.23 31.06
C PRO A 173 -26.47 -7.91 30.14
N ALA A 174 -27.03 -6.69 30.28
CA ALA A 174 -28.16 -6.22 29.48
C ALA A 174 -27.75 -5.10 28.52
N CYS A 175 -28.25 -5.20 27.30
CA CYS A 175 -27.91 -4.37 26.16
C CYS A 175 -29.11 -3.53 25.72
N ARG A 176 -28.81 -2.40 25.07
CA ARG A 176 -29.79 -1.52 24.42
C ARG A 176 -29.31 -1.20 23.02
N ASN A 177 -30.23 -0.75 22.16
CA ASN A 177 -29.89 -0.38 20.80
C ASN A 177 -30.06 1.13 20.58
N LEU A 178 -29.12 1.72 19.86
CA LEU A 178 -29.37 2.92 19.09
C LEU A 178 -30.17 2.51 17.85
N VAL A 179 -31.30 3.17 17.61
CA VAL A 179 -32.09 2.95 16.41
C VAL A 179 -31.94 4.14 15.48
N LEU A 180 -31.36 3.89 14.31
CA LEU A 180 -31.29 4.84 13.21
C LEU A 180 -32.40 4.53 12.21
N TYR A 181 -33.07 5.57 11.74
CA TYR A 181 -34.16 5.47 10.78
C TYR A 181 -33.68 5.93 9.42
N ARG A 182 -34.08 5.22 8.36
CA ARG A 182 -33.82 5.65 6.99
C ARG A 182 -34.55 6.95 6.65
N ASN A 183 -35.75 7.13 7.18
CA ASN A 183 -36.50 8.38 7.02
C ASN A 183 -35.81 9.49 7.83
N PRO A 184 -35.25 10.54 7.20
CA PRO A 184 -34.53 11.61 7.90
C PRO A 184 -35.40 12.43 8.85
N ALA A 185 -36.73 12.40 8.66
CA ALA A 185 -37.69 13.05 9.55
C ALA A 185 -37.80 12.37 10.92
N ALA A 186 -37.46 11.08 11.02
CA ALA A 186 -37.41 10.37 12.29
C ALA A 186 -36.08 10.65 13.02
N SER A 187 -36.16 10.92 14.32
CA SER A 187 -34.97 11.15 15.14
C SER A 187 -34.38 9.84 15.65
N PRO A 188 -33.05 9.71 15.70
CA PRO A 188 -32.38 8.62 16.40
C PRO A 188 -32.87 8.53 17.84
N LYS A 189 -32.97 7.30 18.36
CA LYS A 189 -33.27 7.08 19.78
C LYS A 189 -32.61 5.82 20.31
N ILE A 190 -32.32 5.83 21.61
CA ILE A 190 -31.90 4.63 22.34
C ILE A 190 -33.17 3.94 22.83
N GLN A 191 -33.33 2.66 22.51
CA GLN A 191 -34.49 1.90 22.94
C GLN A 191 -34.20 0.41 23.06
N GLY A 192 -35.16 -0.29 23.67
CA GLY A 192 -35.07 -1.72 23.96
C GLY A 192 -34.22 -1.99 25.19
N LEU A 193 -34.44 -3.14 25.81
CA LEU A 193 -33.63 -3.65 26.90
C LEU A 193 -33.70 -5.17 26.81
N TYR A 194 -32.56 -5.81 26.57
CA TYR A 194 -32.52 -7.25 26.34
C TYR A 194 -31.23 -7.85 26.88
N GLU A 195 -31.22 -9.16 27.13
CA GLU A 195 -30.00 -9.87 27.52
C GLU A 195 -29.00 -9.81 26.36
N CYS A 196 -27.78 -9.32 26.58
CA CYS A 196 -26.80 -9.13 25.52
C CYS A 196 -26.57 -10.38 24.66
N LYS A 197 -26.64 -11.57 25.27
CA LYS A 197 -26.49 -12.87 24.60
C LYS A 197 -27.52 -13.15 23.50
N LYS A 198 -28.66 -12.43 23.48
CA LYS A 198 -29.68 -12.55 22.43
C LYS A 198 -29.26 -11.82 21.16
N GLU A 199 -28.33 -10.88 21.26
CA GLU A 199 -27.75 -10.13 20.15
C GLU A 199 -28.85 -9.52 19.24
N GLU A 200 -29.82 -8.82 19.83
CA GLU A 200 -30.98 -8.24 19.12
C GLU A 200 -30.62 -6.94 18.37
N PHE A 201 -29.45 -6.89 17.73
CA PHE A 201 -28.94 -5.78 16.95
C PHE A 201 -28.51 -6.24 15.55
N ASP A 202 -28.54 -5.33 14.59
CA ASP A 202 -28.14 -5.58 13.20
C ASP A 202 -26.66 -5.24 12.99
N TYR A 203 -26.17 -4.21 13.69
CA TYR A 203 -24.79 -3.73 13.62
C TYR A 203 -24.25 -3.40 15.01
N PHE A 204 -22.94 -3.35 15.17
CA PHE A 204 -22.28 -2.65 16.27
C PHE A 204 -21.36 -1.56 15.70
N ALA A 205 -20.98 -0.59 16.52
CA ALA A 205 -20.22 0.55 16.05
C ALA A 205 -18.85 0.64 16.73
N CYS A 206 -17.80 0.81 15.93
CA CYS A 206 -16.45 1.09 16.40
C CYS A 206 -16.12 2.56 16.14
N GLN A 207 -15.81 3.31 17.19
CA GLN A 207 -15.22 4.65 17.08
C GLN A 207 -13.70 4.50 16.97
N HIS A 208 -13.08 5.14 15.98
CA HIS A 208 -11.64 5.06 15.79
C HIS A 208 -11.06 6.35 15.17
N LYS A 209 -9.73 6.44 15.13
CA LYS A 209 -9.02 7.57 14.52
C LYS A 209 -9.14 7.54 13.00
N LYS A 210 -9.08 8.71 12.37
CA LYS A 210 -8.98 8.80 10.92
C LYS A 210 -7.64 8.28 10.41
N TYR A 211 -7.64 7.65 9.24
CA TYR A 211 -6.46 7.10 8.60
C TYR A 211 -5.78 8.15 7.74
N LYS A 212 -4.45 8.27 7.85
CA LYS A 212 -3.68 9.17 6.99
C LYS A 212 -3.65 8.60 5.56
N ALA A 213 -3.78 9.48 4.58
CA ALA A 213 -3.51 9.15 3.19
C ALA A 213 -2.02 8.80 3.01
N CYS A 214 -1.73 7.94 2.04
CA CYS A 214 -0.37 7.71 1.63
C CYS A 214 0.30 9.02 1.18
N LYS A 215 1.52 9.27 1.66
CA LYS A 215 2.35 10.39 1.24
C LYS A 215 3.52 9.87 0.43
N MET A 216 3.63 10.37 -0.80
CA MET A 216 4.68 10.00 -1.75
C MET A 216 5.28 11.28 -2.34
N GLU A 217 6.61 11.33 -2.39
CA GLU A 217 7.35 12.34 -3.15
C GLU A 217 7.62 11.82 -4.56
N GLU A 218 7.39 12.69 -5.55
CA GLU A 218 7.74 12.44 -6.95
C GLU A 218 8.87 13.39 -7.37
N LYS A 219 9.91 12.83 -7.99
CA LYS A 219 11.03 13.59 -8.56
C LYS A 219 11.12 13.26 -10.05
N LYS A 220 11.18 14.30 -10.88
CA LYS A 220 11.39 14.17 -12.32
C LYS A 220 12.89 14.04 -12.60
N GLU A 221 13.36 12.81 -12.68
CA GLU A 221 14.76 12.44 -12.88
C GLU A 221 14.81 11.05 -13.51
N CYS A 222 15.51 10.92 -14.64
CA CYS A 222 15.66 9.64 -15.29
C CYS A 222 16.53 8.72 -14.44
N HIS A 223 16.02 7.54 -14.11
CA HIS A 223 16.73 6.54 -13.31
C HIS A 223 16.36 5.14 -13.79
N TYR A 224 17.25 4.18 -13.55
CA TYR A 224 16.98 2.77 -13.80
C TYR A 224 16.13 2.18 -12.67
N SER A 225 14.97 1.61 -13.02
CA SER A 225 14.06 0.98 -12.07
C SER A 225 14.27 -0.53 -12.07
N GLU A 226 14.82 -1.09 -10.99
CA GLU A 226 15.01 -2.54 -10.86
C GLU A 226 13.68 -3.30 -10.97
N LYS A 227 12.61 -2.74 -10.41
CA LYS A 227 11.26 -3.32 -10.45
C LYS A 227 10.75 -3.54 -11.89
N HIS A 228 11.11 -2.65 -12.81
CA HIS A 228 10.64 -2.70 -14.20
C HIS A 228 11.73 -3.12 -15.19
N ASN A 229 12.98 -3.31 -14.74
CA ASN A 229 14.13 -3.63 -15.59
C ASN A 229 14.36 -2.62 -16.74
N GLU A 230 13.96 -1.35 -16.55
CA GLU A 230 14.07 -0.29 -17.57
C GLU A 230 14.16 1.11 -16.92
N CYS A 231 14.54 2.13 -17.69
CA CYS A 231 14.63 3.50 -17.18
C CYS A 231 13.30 4.24 -17.21
N ARG A 232 13.01 4.94 -16.11
CA ARG A 232 11.78 5.69 -15.87
C ARG A 232 12.11 7.13 -15.53
N LEU A 233 11.31 8.06 -16.06
CA LEU A 233 11.51 9.50 -15.86
C LEU A 233 11.14 9.95 -14.43
N TRP A 234 10.27 9.21 -13.77
CA TRP A 234 9.71 9.58 -12.47
C TRP A 234 10.20 8.65 -11.38
N LYS A 235 10.96 9.20 -10.43
CA LYS A 235 11.38 8.51 -9.21
C LYS A 235 10.37 8.80 -8.10
N TYR A 236 9.92 7.74 -7.43
CA TYR A 236 8.91 7.82 -6.38
C TYR A 236 9.48 7.33 -5.05
N THR A 237 9.35 8.15 -4.01
CA THR A 237 9.73 7.78 -2.63
C THR A 237 8.47 7.82 -1.75
N ILE A 238 8.12 6.68 -1.16
CA ILE A 238 7.02 6.59 -0.20
C ILE A 238 7.51 7.10 1.15
N ILE A 239 6.89 8.18 1.64
CA ILE A 239 7.18 8.77 2.96
C ILE A 239 6.28 8.12 4.01
N ASP A 240 4.98 8.09 3.74
CA ASP A 240 3.99 7.45 4.59
C ASP A 240 3.32 6.33 3.77
N PRO A 241 3.48 5.05 4.15
CA PRO A 241 2.88 3.94 3.43
C PRO A 241 1.35 3.99 3.50
N PRO A 242 0.65 3.37 2.53
CA PRO A 242 -0.80 3.27 2.58
C PRO A 242 -1.23 2.46 3.82
N SER A 243 -2.21 2.96 4.55
CA SER A 243 -2.82 2.24 5.67
C SER A 243 -4.04 1.43 5.18
N LYS A 244 -4.46 0.42 5.94
CA LYS A 244 -5.54 -0.53 5.56
C LYS A 244 -6.81 0.15 5.02
N TYR A 245 -7.21 1.28 5.62
CA TYR A 245 -8.38 2.07 5.22
C TYR A 245 -8.02 3.52 4.81
N GLY A 246 -6.72 3.81 4.68
CA GLY A 246 -6.21 5.09 4.19
C GLY A 246 -6.40 5.22 2.69
N LEU A 247 -6.35 6.46 2.18
CA LEU A 247 -6.28 6.68 0.74
C LEU A 247 -4.97 6.10 0.19
N PRO A 248 -5.02 5.29 -0.89
CA PRO A 248 -3.83 4.74 -1.51
C PRO A 248 -2.96 5.85 -2.10
N CYS A 249 -1.69 5.55 -2.35
CA CYS A 249 -0.80 6.47 -3.04
C CYS A 249 -1.36 6.79 -4.43
N LYS A 250 -1.11 8.01 -4.93
CA LYS A 250 -1.43 8.35 -6.32
C LYS A 250 -0.76 7.36 -7.26
N LYS A 251 -1.45 6.99 -8.35
CA LYS A 251 -0.90 6.12 -9.39
C LYS A 251 0.40 6.74 -9.92
N GLN A 252 1.44 5.92 -9.97
CA GLN A 252 2.75 6.30 -10.49
C GLN A 252 2.66 6.47 -12.01
N LYS A 253 3.32 7.50 -12.55
CA LYS A 253 3.44 7.73 -13.99
C LYS A 253 4.47 6.75 -14.55
N GLU A 254 4.16 6.16 -15.70
CA GLU A 254 4.95 5.10 -16.32
C GLU A 254 5.84 5.60 -17.47
N GLU A 255 6.11 6.88 -17.54
CA GLU A 255 6.90 7.48 -18.62
C GLU A 255 8.35 6.95 -18.62
N LYS A 256 8.78 6.44 -19.78
CA LYS A 256 10.14 5.94 -20.01
C LYS A 256 11.08 7.07 -20.40
N CYS A 257 12.37 6.89 -20.18
CA CYS A 257 13.42 7.83 -20.59
C CYS A 257 14.69 7.08 -20.99
N GLU A 258 15.57 7.75 -21.73
CA GLU A 258 16.90 7.22 -22.04
C GLU A 258 17.78 7.23 -20.78
N CYS A 259 18.32 6.07 -20.43
CA CYS A 259 19.10 5.90 -19.21
C CYS A 259 20.34 6.81 -19.21
N PRO A 260 20.58 7.60 -18.16
CA PRO A 260 21.85 8.29 -18.01
C PRO A 260 22.95 7.26 -17.75
N CYS A 261 23.84 7.07 -18.72
CA CYS A 261 24.97 6.15 -18.59
C CYS A 261 25.98 6.78 -17.63
N SER A 262 25.96 6.34 -16.38
CA SER A 262 26.71 6.94 -15.27
C SER A 262 27.58 5.88 -14.60
N GLY A 263 28.89 6.12 -14.57
CA GLY A 263 29.90 5.17 -14.09
C GLY A 263 31.17 5.21 -14.95
N THR A 264 32.18 4.42 -14.55
CA THR A 264 33.41 4.27 -15.32
C THR A 264 33.12 3.38 -16.53
N PRO A 265 33.37 3.83 -17.76
CA PRO A 265 33.21 2.97 -18.93
C PRO A 265 34.24 1.83 -18.87
N GLU A 266 33.86 0.67 -19.39
CA GLU A 266 34.79 -0.42 -19.64
C GLU A 266 35.82 -0.03 -20.70
N GLU A 267 36.87 -0.84 -20.82
CA GLU A 267 37.85 -0.68 -21.90
C GLU A 267 37.18 -0.83 -23.27
N TRP A 268 37.70 -0.08 -24.23
CA TRP A 268 37.29 -0.22 -25.62
C TRP A 268 37.63 -1.62 -26.14
N THR A 269 36.71 -2.21 -26.90
CA THR A 269 37.03 -3.39 -27.70
C THR A 269 38.14 -3.06 -28.70
N GLN A 270 38.79 -4.11 -29.22
CA GLN A 270 39.64 -3.96 -30.39
C GLN A 270 38.83 -3.42 -31.57
N TRP A 271 39.51 -2.73 -32.49
CA TRP A 271 38.90 -2.28 -33.73
C TRP A 271 38.42 -3.46 -34.57
N SER A 272 37.25 -3.32 -35.20
CA SER A 272 36.65 -4.33 -36.07
C SER A 272 37.48 -4.62 -37.33
N ALA A 273 38.31 -3.66 -37.77
CA ALA A 273 39.11 -3.74 -38.97
C ALA A 273 40.38 -2.87 -38.85
N THR A 274 41.33 -3.04 -39.78
CA THR A 274 42.53 -2.21 -39.92
C THR A 274 42.44 -1.17 -41.03
N CYS A 275 41.40 -1.23 -41.86
CA CYS A 275 41.17 -0.39 -43.02
C CYS A 275 39.66 -0.21 -43.24
N GLY A 276 39.27 0.77 -44.06
CA GLY A 276 37.87 1.13 -44.28
C GLY A 276 37.19 1.61 -42.99
N VAL A 277 35.90 1.33 -42.85
CA VAL A 277 35.15 1.75 -41.65
C VAL A 277 35.49 0.86 -40.47
N MET A 278 36.22 1.42 -39.51
CA MET A 278 36.64 0.77 -38.28
C MET A 278 35.68 1.16 -37.16
N ILE A 279 35.19 0.15 -36.43
CA ILE A 279 34.26 0.33 -35.32
C ILE A 279 34.86 -0.31 -34.08
N ARG A 280 34.78 0.36 -32.94
CA ARG A 280 34.99 -0.24 -31.62
C ARG A 280 33.86 0.18 -30.69
N SER A 281 33.60 -0.63 -29.69
CA SER A 281 32.54 -0.36 -28.72
C SER A 281 33.08 -0.47 -27.30
N ARG A 282 32.38 0.12 -26.34
CA ARG A 282 32.59 -0.11 -24.91
C ARG A 282 31.26 -0.07 -24.19
N MET A 283 31.19 -0.75 -23.05
CA MET A 283 30.01 -0.71 -22.20
C MET A 283 30.19 0.24 -21.03
N LYS A 284 29.10 0.87 -20.59
CA LYS A 284 29.06 1.72 -19.41
C LYS A 284 27.83 1.38 -18.59
N PRO A 285 27.94 1.19 -17.26
CA PRO A 285 26.78 0.86 -16.45
C PRO A 285 25.75 2.01 -16.45
N LYS A 286 24.46 1.65 -16.38
CA LYS A 286 23.36 2.60 -16.18
C LYS A 286 23.22 3.02 -14.71
N ASN A 287 23.77 2.22 -13.79
CA ASN A 287 23.83 2.50 -12.35
C ASN A 287 25.25 2.22 -11.84
N PRO A 288 25.96 3.21 -11.26
CA PRO A 288 27.33 3.05 -10.75
C PRO A 288 27.50 1.89 -9.75
N GLU A 289 26.43 1.49 -9.06
CA GLU A 289 26.46 0.48 -8.00
C GLU A 289 26.40 -0.98 -8.51
N ARG A 290 26.17 -1.22 -9.81
CA ARG A 290 26.16 -2.59 -10.40
C ARG A 290 27.29 -2.76 -11.42
N VAL A 291 28.37 -3.38 -10.97
CA VAL A 291 29.71 -3.35 -11.58
C VAL A 291 30.01 -4.55 -12.51
N ASP A 292 29.02 -5.11 -13.23
CA ASP A 292 29.33 -6.14 -14.24
C ASP A 292 28.37 -6.14 -15.44
N CYS A 293 28.76 -5.42 -16.50
CA CYS A 293 28.00 -5.39 -17.76
C CYS A 293 28.02 -6.73 -18.50
N LYS A 294 28.96 -7.63 -18.19
CA LYS A 294 29.04 -8.95 -18.82
C LYS A 294 27.90 -9.85 -18.36
N GLN A 295 27.50 -9.76 -17.09
CA GLN A 295 26.41 -10.55 -16.54
C GLN A 295 25.03 -9.96 -16.85
N HIS A 296 24.93 -8.63 -16.94
CA HIS A 296 23.65 -7.93 -17.08
C HIS A 296 23.71 -6.87 -18.19
N PRO A 297 23.77 -7.26 -19.48
CA PRO A 297 23.88 -6.32 -20.59
C PRO A 297 22.72 -5.31 -20.64
N GLY A 298 21.51 -5.69 -20.21
CA GLY A 298 20.35 -4.78 -20.12
C GLY A 298 20.54 -3.61 -19.14
N ALA A 299 21.42 -3.77 -18.15
CA ALA A 299 21.77 -2.75 -17.16
C ALA A 299 22.91 -1.82 -17.64
N CYS A 300 23.38 -1.96 -18.88
CA CYS A 300 24.45 -1.16 -19.45
C CYS A 300 24.05 -0.42 -20.72
N CYS A 301 24.81 0.61 -21.03
CA CYS A 301 24.78 1.36 -22.27
C CYS A 301 25.98 0.95 -23.13
N THR A 302 25.80 0.90 -24.44
CA THR A 302 26.89 0.72 -25.40
C THR A 302 27.26 2.08 -25.97
N GLU A 303 28.54 2.43 -25.92
CA GLU A 303 29.11 3.55 -26.66
C GLU A 303 29.90 2.98 -27.85
N GLU A 304 29.72 3.57 -29.04
CA GLU A 304 30.42 3.17 -30.26
C GLU A 304 31.29 4.33 -30.76
N ASP A 305 32.48 3.99 -31.26
CA ASP A 305 33.41 4.90 -31.90
C ASP A 305 33.65 4.38 -33.32
N VAL A 306 33.39 5.24 -34.31
CA VAL A 306 33.42 4.92 -35.73
C VAL A 306 34.42 5.84 -36.42
N VAL A 307 35.44 5.24 -37.02
CA VAL A 307 36.50 5.96 -37.74
C VAL A 307 36.59 5.41 -39.15
N ASP A 308 36.59 6.30 -40.14
CA ASP A 308 36.89 5.93 -41.51
C ASP A 308 38.42 5.90 -41.70
N GLY A 309 38.95 4.70 -41.90
CA GLY A 309 40.36 4.42 -42.08
C GLY A 309 40.81 4.60 -43.53
N GLU A 310 42.02 4.12 -43.82
CA GLU A 310 42.51 4.11 -45.20
C GLU A 310 41.76 3.08 -46.05
N ASP A 311 41.71 3.30 -47.37
CA ASP A 311 41.12 2.36 -48.31
C ASP A 311 41.77 0.97 -48.19
N CYS A 312 40.95 -0.06 -47.97
CA CYS A 312 41.38 -1.45 -47.87
C CYS A 312 42.10 -1.96 -49.13
N LYS A 313 41.92 -1.30 -50.28
CA LYS A 313 42.70 -1.58 -51.49
C LYS A 313 44.20 -1.41 -51.30
N ASN A 314 44.65 -0.65 -50.29
CA ASN A 314 46.07 -0.46 -50.00
C ASN A 314 46.71 -1.61 -49.20
N TYR A 315 45.90 -2.50 -48.63
CA TYR A 315 46.36 -3.60 -47.78
C TYR A 315 46.41 -4.90 -48.56
N VAL A 316 47.41 -5.75 -48.29
CA VAL A 316 47.39 -7.10 -48.87
C VAL A 316 46.29 -7.92 -48.21
N ALA A 317 45.45 -8.53 -49.04
CA ALA A 317 44.34 -9.36 -48.59
C ALA A 317 44.74 -10.35 -47.49
N GLY A 318 44.02 -10.30 -46.37
CA GLY A 318 44.26 -11.17 -45.20
C GLY A 318 45.45 -10.79 -44.33
N THR A 319 46.09 -9.63 -44.55
CA THR A 319 47.22 -9.14 -43.75
C THR A 319 47.00 -7.70 -43.30
N ASN A 320 47.77 -7.26 -42.29
CA ASN A 320 47.84 -5.86 -41.85
C ASN A 320 48.92 -5.06 -42.60
N ILE A 321 49.41 -5.58 -43.73
CA ILE A 321 50.53 -4.98 -44.46
C ILE A 321 49.99 -3.97 -45.47
N ASN A 322 50.23 -2.70 -45.19
CA ASN A 322 49.88 -1.59 -46.08
C ASN A 322 50.98 -1.42 -47.14
N LEU A 323 50.67 -1.73 -48.40
CA LEU A 323 51.59 -1.62 -49.53
C LEU A 323 51.78 -0.19 -50.04
N ARG A 324 51.07 0.80 -49.50
CA ARG A 324 51.41 2.20 -49.74
C ARG A 324 52.72 2.56 -49.04
N ILE A 325 52.92 2.02 -47.84
CA ILE A 325 54.06 2.32 -46.97
C ILE A 325 55.14 1.22 -47.06
N SER A 326 54.72 -0.03 -47.14
CA SER A 326 55.60 -1.19 -47.22
C SER A 326 56.05 -1.40 -48.67
N ASN A 327 57.31 -1.77 -48.86
CA ASN A 327 57.84 -2.10 -50.19
C ASN A 327 57.92 -3.62 -50.37
N CYS A 328 57.78 -4.07 -51.62
CA CYS A 328 58.08 -5.44 -52.01
C CYS A 328 59.60 -5.64 -51.98
N VAL A 329 60.07 -6.76 -51.41
CA VAL A 329 61.51 -7.02 -51.24
C VAL A 329 62.16 -7.40 -52.57
N ASN A 330 61.63 -8.42 -53.26
CA ASN A 330 62.11 -8.89 -54.56
C ASN A 330 60.96 -8.93 -55.57
N GLY A 331 60.47 -7.75 -55.94
CA GLY A 331 59.38 -7.59 -56.88
C GLY A 331 58.92 -6.13 -56.99
N THR A 332 57.84 -5.92 -57.73
CA THR A 332 57.26 -4.59 -57.94
C THR A 332 55.84 -4.52 -57.37
N LYS A 333 55.41 -3.31 -56.97
CA LYS A 333 54.00 -3.09 -56.60
C LYS A 333 53.16 -3.12 -57.87
N GLY A 334 52.16 -3.98 -57.89
CA GLY A 334 51.14 -4.04 -58.93
C GLY A 334 49.74 -3.95 -58.32
N VAL A 335 48.73 -4.02 -59.18
CA VAL A 335 47.33 -4.11 -58.78
C VAL A 335 46.72 -5.43 -59.26
N ASP A 336 45.74 -5.94 -58.53
CA ASP A 336 44.94 -7.09 -58.97
C ASP A 336 43.73 -6.64 -59.82
N ALA A 337 42.88 -7.59 -60.23
CA ALA A 337 41.70 -7.32 -61.06
C ALA A 337 40.62 -6.47 -60.34
N ASN A 338 40.75 -6.26 -59.03
CA ASN A 338 39.82 -5.52 -58.18
C ASN A 338 40.46 -4.22 -57.64
N ASP A 339 41.55 -3.74 -58.26
CA ASP A 339 42.35 -2.58 -57.84
C ASP A 339 43.04 -2.70 -56.46
N HIS A 340 43.25 -3.90 -55.92
CA HIS A 340 44.02 -4.07 -54.67
C HIS A 340 45.52 -4.05 -54.98
N LEU A 341 46.29 -3.32 -54.18
CA LEU A 341 47.74 -3.38 -54.22
C LEU A 341 48.19 -4.80 -53.86
N LYS A 342 49.10 -5.33 -54.67
CA LYS A 342 49.82 -6.58 -54.41
C LYS A 342 51.27 -6.47 -54.83
N CYS A 343 52.14 -7.25 -54.20
CA CYS A 343 53.49 -7.43 -54.71
C CYS A 343 53.48 -8.45 -55.86
N VAL A 344 54.08 -8.08 -56.99
CA VAL A 344 54.36 -8.96 -58.12
C VAL A 344 55.81 -9.39 -58.00
N CYS A 345 56.03 -10.63 -57.56
CA CYS A 345 57.36 -11.15 -57.26
C CYS A 345 58.17 -11.47 -58.52
N ASP A 346 59.48 -11.19 -58.44
CA ASP A 346 60.41 -11.59 -59.48
C ASP A 346 60.52 -13.13 -59.56
N PRO A 347 60.85 -13.69 -60.74
CA PRO A 347 60.96 -15.14 -60.90
C PRO A 347 61.89 -15.78 -59.87
N GLY A 348 61.36 -16.71 -59.07
CA GLY A 348 62.10 -17.41 -58.01
C GLY A 348 61.81 -16.92 -56.58
N PHE A 349 61.11 -15.80 -56.43
CA PHE A 349 60.65 -15.28 -55.14
C PHE A 349 59.15 -15.48 -54.93
N THR A 350 58.76 -15.65 -53.68
CA THR A 350 57.39 -15.93 -53.22
C THR A 350 57.14 -15.21 -51.89
N GLY A 351 55.93 -15.32 -51.34
CA GLY A 351 55.50 -14.62 -50.12
C GLY A 351 54.79 -13.30 -50.42
N THR A 352 54.06 -12.78 -49.43
CA THR A 352 53.22 -11.58 -49.56
C THR A 352 54.02 -10.33 -49.95
N LEU A 353 55.28 -10.25 -49.52
CA LEU A 353 56.21 -9.17 -49.84
C LEU A 353 57.35 -9.61 -50.76
N CYS A 354 57.26 -10.80 -51.38
CA CYS A 354 58.32 -11.36 -52.22
C CYS A 354 59.66 -11.53 -51.49
N ASP A 355 59.58 -11.90 -50.21
CA ASP A 355 60.71 -12.08 -49.29
C ASP A 355 61.27 -13.51 -49.28
N THR A 356 60.54 -14.47 -49.85
CA THR A 356 60.87 -15.89 -49.79
C THR A 356 61.46 -16.38 -51.11
N GLY A 357 62.79 -16.47 -51.22
CA GLY A 357 63.50 -17.01 -52.40
C GLY A 357 63.73 -18.52 -52.35
N ARG A 358 63.75 -19.21 -53.51
CA ARG A 358 64.25 -20.60 -53.58
C ARG A 358 65.79 -20.63 -53.61
N ASP A 359 66.40 -21.37 -52.68
CA ASP A 359 67.79 -21.78 -52.76
C ASP A 359 68.02 -22.64 -54.03
N TYR A 360 68.69 -22.08 -55.04
CA TYR A 360 69.20 -22.89 -56.15
C TYR A 360 70.38 -23.73 -55.64
N VAL A 361 70.16 -25.03 -55.48
CA VAL A 361 71.21 -26.03 -55.20
C VAL A 361 72.19 -26.09 -56.38
N LYS A 362 73.48 -25.81 -56.13
CA LYS A 362 74.59 -26.07 -57.06
C LYS A 362 74.63 -27.56 -57.43
N LEU A 363 74.39 -27.89 -58.70
CA LEU A 363 74.86 -29.16 -59.28
C LEU A 363 76.28 -28.97 -59.81
N VAL A 364 77.26 -29.50 -59.09
CA VAL A 364 78.62 -29.71 -59.61
C VAL A 364 78.61 -31.07 -60.30
N SER A 365 78.73 -31.10 -61.63
CA SER A 365 78.96 -32.33 -62.39
C SER A 365 80.45 -32.46 -62.71
N TRP A 366 81.13 -33.38 -62.02
CA TRP A 366 82.44 -33.89 -62.42
C TRP A 366 82.24 -35.21 -63.16
N TYR A 367 82.44 -35.21 -64.48
CA TYR A 367 82.72 -36.42 -65.25
C TYR A 367 83.94 -36.18 -66.16
N LEU A 368 85.08 -36.67 -65.66
CA LEU A 368 86.10 -37.48 -66.35
C LEU A 368 86.51 -37.10 -67.79
N SER A 369 87.70 -36.50 -67.87
CA SER A 369 88.86 -36.89 -68.71
C SER A 369 88.62 -37.54 -70.09
N SER A 370 89.05 -36.83 -71.15
CA SER A 370 90.21 -37.22 -71.99
C SER A 370 90.62 -36.08 -72.94
N PRO A 371 91.93 -35.85 -73.19
CA PRO A 371 92.43 -34.77 -74.04
C PRO A 371 92.59 -35.22 -75.50
N PHE A 372 92.37 -34.31 -76.44
CA PHE A 372 92.82 -34.44 -77.84
C PHE A 372 93.66 -33.21 -78.19
N HIS A 373 94.96 -33.48 -78.35
CA HIS A 373 96.04 -32.71 -79.01
C HIS A 373 96.41 -31.33 -78.49
#